data_AF-A0A376SG78-F1
#
_entry.id   AF-A0A376SG78-F1
#
_cell.length_a   1.000
_cell.length_b   1.000
_cell.length_c   1.000
_cell.angle_alpha   90.00
_cell.angle_beta   90.00
_cell.angle_gamma   90.00
#
_symmetry.space_group_name_H-M   'P 1'
#
loop_
_entity.id
_entity.type
_entity.pdbx_description
1 polymer ?
#
loop_
_entity_poly.entity_id
_entity_poly.type
_entity_poly.pdbx_seq_one_letter_code
_entity_poly.pdbx_strand_id
1 'polypeptide(L)' 'MPRAEKVKIRALDRDGKPFELEADGLLAICIQHEMDHLVGKLFMDYLSPLKQQRIRQKVEKLDRLKARA' A
#
# COMPACT_ATOMS: atom_id res chain seq x y z
N MET A 1 8.45 5.33 2.12
CA MET A 1 8.71 4.84 0.74
C MET A 1 8.57 6.03 -0.19
N PRO A 2 9.50 6.24 -1.14
CA PRO A 2 9.34 7.28 -2.15
C PRO A 2 8.08 6.99 -2.98
N ARG A 3 7.29 8.01 -3.26
CA ARG A 3 6.06 7.97 -4.05
C ARG A 3 6.07 9.15 -5.02
N ALA A 4 5.40 9.01 -6.17
CA ALA A 4 5.13 10.14 -7.03
C ALA A 4 4.22 11.14 -6.32
N GLU A 5 4.54 12.43 -6.40
CA GLU A 5 3.75 13.49 -5.78
C GLU A 5 2.38 13.64 -6.45
N LYS A 6 2.33 13.44 -7.77
CA LYS A 6 1.12 13.49 -8.59
C LYS A 6 1.03 12.25 -9.47
N VAL A 7 -0.18 11.75 -9.66
CA VAL A 7 -0.48 10.60 -10.52
C VAL A 7 -1.71 10.88 -11.37
N LYS A 8 -1.75 10.28 -12.57
CA LYS A 8 -2.95 10.22 -13.40
C LYS A 8 -3.27 8.74 -13.64
N ILE A 9 -4.49 8.34 -13.30
CA ILE A 9 -4.95 6.96 -13.46
C ILE A 9 -6.19 6.88 -14.37
N ARG A 10 -6.41 5.69 -14.92
CA ARG A 10 -7.65 5.29 -15.56
C ARG A 10 -8.16 4.03 -14.88
N ALA A 11 -9.43 4.02 -14.51
CA ALA A 11 -10.06 2.90 -13.83
C ALA A 11 -11.52 2.77 -14.25
N LEU A 12 -12.17 1.69 -13.79
CA LEU A 12 -13.62 1.52 -13.87
C LEU A 12 -14.22 1.85 -12.51
N ASP A 13 -15.36 2.54 -12.50
CA ASP A 13 -16.14 2.72 -11.29
C ASP A 13 -16.88 1.43 -10.91
N ARG A 14 -17.70 1.49 -9.85
CA ARG A 14 -18.47 0.33 -9.36
C ARG A 14 -19.48 -0.20 -10.39
N ASP A 15 -19.94 0.65 -11.31
CA ASP A 15 -20.89 0.31 -12.37
C ASP A 15 -20.18 -0.12 -13.66
N GLY A 16 -18.85 -0.19 -13.65
CA GLY A 16 -18.04 -0.57 -14.81
C GLY A 16 -17.81 0.56 -15.81
N LYS A 17 -18.11 1.82 -15.46
CA LYS A 17 -17.90 2.97 -16.36
C LYS A 17 -16.46 3.47 -16.25
N PRO A 18 -15.78 3.74 -17.39
CA PRO A 18 -14.41 4.24 -17.36
C PRO A 18 -14.35 5.69 -16.91
N PHE A 19 -13.35 6.01 -16.10
CA PHE A 19 -13.04 7.38 -15.70
C PHE A 19 -11.52 7.60 -15.62
N GLU A 20 -11.11 8.86 -15.70
CA GLU A 20 -9.75 9.29 -15.42
C GLU A 20 -9.72 10.13 -14.14
N LEU A 21 -8.65 9.99 -13.35
CA LEU A 21 -8.46 10.74 -12.11
C LEU A 21 -7.02 11.25 -12.03
N GLU A 22 -6.88 12.55 -11.87
CA GLU A 22 -5.62 13.20 -11.49
C GLU A 22 -5.65 13.42 -9.97
N ALA A 23 -4.63 12.93 -9.28
CA ALA A 23 -4.53 12.98 -7.83
C ALA A 23 -3.14 13.43 -7.40
N ASP A 24 -3.09 14.12 -6.27
CA ASP A 24 -1.86 14.54 -5.60
C ASP A 24 -1.94 14.28 -4.09
N GLY A 25 -0.87 14.62 -3.38
CA GLY A 25 -0.81 14.55 -1.92
C GLY A 25 -1.12 13.16 -1.38
N LEU A 26 -2.03 13.10 -0.39
CA LEU A 26 -2.40 11.83 0.25
C LEU A 26 -3.09 10.87 -0.71
N LEU A 27 -3.95 11.37 -1.60
CA LEU A 27 -4.71 10.52 -2.53
C LEU A 27 -3.77 9.85 -3.54
N ALA A 28 -2.78 10.58 -4.06
CA ALA A 28 -1.75 10.00 -4.92
C ALA A 28 -0.97 8.89 -4.22
N ILE A 29 -0.60 9.08 -2.95
CA ILE A 29 0.12 8.09 -2.15
C ILE A 29 -0.75 6.84 -1.93
N CYS A 30 -2.02 7.02 -1.58
CA CYS A 30 -2.96 5.92 -1.36
C CYS A 30 -3.18 5.11 -2.64
N ILE A 31 -3.43 5.76 -3.78
CA ILE A 31 -3.61 5.08 -5.07
C ILE A 31 -2.39 4.21 -5.38
N GLN A 32 -1.18 4.75 -5.23
CA GLN A 32 0.05 3.99 -5.46
C GLN A 32 0.22 2.81 -4.49
N HIS A 33 -0.20 2.95 -3.23
CA HIS A 33 -0.16 1.87 -2.24
C HIS A 33 -1.13 0.74 -2.59
N GLU A 34 -2.37 1.07 -2.95
CA GLU A 34 -3.37 0.06 -3.30
C GLU A 34 -3.03 -0.63 -4.62
N MET A 35 -2.47 0.08 -5.59
CA MET A 35 -2.00 -0.51 -6.84
C MET A 35 -0.83 -1.49 -6.62
N ASP A 36 0.08 -1.22 -5.67
CA ASP A 36 1.15 -2.15 -5.31
C ASP A 36 0.61 -3.49 -4.79
N HIS A 37 -0.47 -3.47 -4.02
CA HIS A 37 -1.11 -4.71 -3.53
C HIS A 37 -1.60 -5.59 -4.68
N LEU A 38 -2.09 -5.00 -5.78
CA LEU A 38 -2.53 -5.75 -6.96
C LEU A 38 -1.40 -6.53 -7.65
N VAL A 39 -0.15 -6.14 -7.41
CA VAL A 39 1.05 -6.81 -7.93
C VAL A 39 1.84 -7.52 -6.83
N GLY A 40 1.22 -7.73 -5.65
CA GLY A 40 1.83 -8.45 -4.53
C GLY A 40 2.98 -7.71 -3.85
N LYS A 41 3.08 -6.39 -4.02
CA LYS A 41 4.09 -5.55 -3.35
C LYS A 41 3.51 -4.92 -2.09
N LEU A 42 4.29 -4.97 -1.01
CA LEU A 42 3.99 -4.31 0.25
C LEU A 42 4.88 -3.08 0.44
N PHE A 43 4.42 -2.10 1.23
CA PHE A 43 5.23 -0.91 1.52
C PHE A 43 6.57 -1.26 2.20
N MET A 44 6.64 -2.39 2.90
CA MET A 44 7.85 -2.88 3.57
C MET A 44 8.94 -3.28 2.57
N ASP A 45 8.57 -3.67 1.35
CA ASP A 45 9.52 -4.12 0.32
C ASP A 45 10.45 -2.98 -0.13
N TYR A 46 10.05 -1.74 0.11
CA TYR A 46 10.86 -0.53 -0.12
C TYR A 46 11.84 -0.23 1.03
N LEU A 47 11.83 -0.99 2.11
CA LEU A 47 12.71 -0.80 3.26
C LEU A 47 13.91 -1.75 3.20
N SER A 48 14.96 -1.44 3.94
CA SER A 48 16.12 -2.32 4.05
C SER A 48 15.75 -3.68 4.69
N PRO A 49 16.49 -4.76 4.42
CA PRO A 49 16.19 -6.10 4.95
C PRO A 49 16.05 -6.14 6.48
N LEU A 50 16.89 -5.39 7.21
CA LEU A 50 16.82 -5.29 8.67
C LEU A 50 15.50 -4.68 9.15
N LYS A 51 14.99 -3.65 8.45
CA LYS A 51 13.70 -3.02 8.79
C LYS A 51 12.55 -3.96 8.47
N GLN A 52 12.59 -4.66 7.34
CA GLN A 52 11.60 -5.67 6.97
C GLN A 52 11.49 -6.76 8.04
N GLN A 53 12.63 -7.34 8.45
CA GLN A 53 12.67 -8.37 9.49
C GLN A 53 12.07 -7.88 10.81
N ARG A 54 12.41 -6.65 11.25
CA ARG A 54 11.85 -6.05 12.48
C ARG A 54 10.34 -5.88 12.41
N ILE A 55 9.80 -5.47 11.26
CA ILE A 55 8.34 -5.32 11.12
C ILE A 55 7.66 -6.68 11.18
N ARG A 56 8.17 -7.68 10.44
CA ARG A 56 7.65 -9.05 10.49
C ARG A 56 7.57 -9.59 11.91
N GLN A 57 8.67 -9.51 12.67
CA GLN A 57 8.72 -9.95 14.07
C GLN A 57 7.71 -9.21 14.96
N LYS A 58 7.54 -7.90 14.75
CA LYS A 58 6.55 -7.11 15.50
C LYS A 58 5.12 -7.54 15.20
N VAL A 59 4.79 -7.75 13.93
CA VAL A 59 3.46 -8.19 13.50
C VAL A 59 3.17 -9.58 14.06
N GLU A 60 4.08 -10.54 13.88
CA GLU A 60 3.92 -11.90 14.43
C GLU A 60 3.73 -11.90 15.96
N LYS A 61 4.47 -11.05 16.69
CA LYS A 61 4.30 -10.91 18.14
C LYS A 61 2.93 -10.32 18.48
N LEU A 62 2.50 -9.28 17.75
CA LEU A 62 1.18 -8.66 17.96
C LEU A 62 0.05 -9.66 17.70
N ASP A 63 0.13 -10.44 16.64
CA ASP A 63 -0.88 -11.44 16.30
C ASP A 63 -0.97 -12.52 17.36
N ARG A 64 0.19 -13.01 17.87
CA ARG A 64 0.22 -13.96 19.00
C ARG A 64 -0.37 -13.40 20.29
N LEU A 65 -0.15 -12.12 20.58
CA LEU A 65 -0.70 -11.48 21.79
C LEU A 65 -2.20 -11.26 21.65
N LYS A 66 -2.67 -10.84 20.47
CA LYS A 66 -4.09 -10.66 20.18
C LYS A 66 -4.86 -11.97 20.21
N ALA A 67 -4.29 -13.06 19.69
CA ALA A 67 -4.94 -14.37 19.68
C ALA A 67 -5.00 -15.06 21.05
N ARG A 68 -4.26 -14.54 22.05
CA ARG A 68 -4.27 -15.04 23.44
C ARG A 68 -5.24 -14.29 24.35
N ALA A 69 -5.73 -13.13 23.92
CA ALA A 69 -6.78 -12.37 24.58
C ALA A 69 -8.15 -12.82 24.09
#